data_AF-A0AAV2NZ99-F1
#
_entry.id   AF-A0AAV2NZ99-F1
#
_cell.length_a   1.000
_cell.length_b   1.000
_cell.length_c   1.000
_cell.angle_alpha   90.00
_cell.angle_beta   90.00
_cell.angle_gamma   90.00
#
_symmetry.space_group_name_H-M   'P 1'
#
loop_
_entity.id
_entity.type
_entity.pdbx_description
1 polymer ?
#
loop_
_entity_poly.entity_id
_entity_poly.type
_entity_poly.pdbx_seq_one_letter_code
_entity_poly.pdbx_strand_id
1 'polypeptide(L)'
;MSHDNLGFTSSTVALQNFKKSSSSKGHQNGYGSNEKRGSIYSLELEEKKKCVDEQDNDYDPYDYRVVEHPTTDAETLLHLLKGSLGTGILAMPKAFYNAGYIIGLIATIVIGLLCTYCMRILVLSEYELCKRRRVPSMSYPATAESALLEGPVVLRPFSKASIHIINTFLMIYQMGTCCVYIVFISRNLQLALSSFVTMELEVYMAILLVPLIFVNYIRNLKFLAPCSTIANIIMFAGFAIILYYIFREPLTFEDRVTVGEVKNFPLFFGTVLFALESIGVIMPLENEMKTPRSFMKPCGVLNIAMGVIVTMYTALGFFGYIRFGSEIAGSITLNLPNEEDLGIAVQILLAIAIFFTHPIQCYVAIDISWNEYISPLLEKYRYKLLWEYVVRTVIILITFGLAVTIPELDLFISLFGAFCLSGLGLAFPAIIQLCAFWKVMGPTEKKLMLAKNICLVLIGALGLVVGTYTSLRDIIAKFS
;
A
#
# COMPACT_ATOMS: atom_id res chain seq x y z
N MET A 1 21.63 24.14 -10.93
CA MET A 1 21.75 22.74 -11.37
C MET A 1 20.48 22.04 -10.94
N SER A 2 19.82 21.27 -11.83
CA SER A 2 18.72 20.41 -11.39
C SER A 2 19.31 19.23 -10.63
N HIS A 3 18.76 18.93 -9.47
CA HIS A 3 18.93 17.63 -8.84
C HIS A 3 17.56 16.97 -8.88
N ASP A 4 17.40 16.05 -9.82
CA ASP A 4 16.12 15.41 -10.06
C ASP A 4 15.80 14.48 -8.89
N ASN A 5 14.57 14.56 -8.38
CA ASN A 5 14.14 13.85 -7.18
C ASN A 5 13.93 12.37 -7.50
N LEU A 6 14.97 11.56 -7.23
CA LEU A 6 15.00 10.12 -7.50
C LEU A 6 14.17 9.32 -6.48
N GLY A 7 12.84 9.37 -6.66
CA GLY A 7 11.86 8.51 -6.02
C GLY A 7 10.50 8.60 -6.71
N PHE A 8 10.11 7.54 -7.42
CA PHE A 8 8.78 7.31 -8.02
C PHE A 8 8.11 8.50 -8.72
N THR A 9 8.86 9.30 -9.48
CA THR A 9 8.30 10.46 -10.20
C THR A 9 7.40 10.03 -11.35
N SER A 10 6.11 10.39 -11.25
CA SER A 10 5.00 9.89 -12.08
C SER A 10 5.09 10.21 -13.59
N SER A 11 4.52 9.31 -14.40
CA SER A 11 4.28 9.41 -15.85
C SER A 11 3.47 10.64 -16.30
N THR A 12 2.97 11.46 -15.37
CA THR A 12 2.15 12.67 -15.62
C THR A 12 2.77 13.64 -16.63
N VAL A 13 4.11 13.73 -16.70
CA VAL A 13 4.83 14.62 -17.63
C VAL A 13 4.65 14.20 -19.10
N ALA A 14 4.54 12.90 -19.39
CA ALA A 14 4.34 12.40 -20.76
C ALA A 14 2.96 12.80 -21.31
N LEU A 15 1.93 12.79 -20.46
CA LEU A 15 0.54 13.11 -20.83
C LEU A 15 0.36 14.57 -21.28
N GLN A 16 1.11 15.53 -20.73
CA GLN A 16 1.04 16.92 -21.18
C GLN A 16 1.65 17.13 -22.57
N ASN A 17 2.73 16.42 -22.90
CA ASN A 17 3.40 16.55 -24.20
C ASN A 17 2.58 15.92 -25.34
N PHE A 18 1.96 14.76 -25.11
CA PHE A 18 1.10 14.12 -26.12
C PHE A 18 -0.09 15.00 -26.53
N LYS A 19 -0.64 15.80 -25.61
CA LYS A 19 -1.79 16.66 -25.87
C LYS A 19 -1.50 17.83 -26.82
N LYS A 20 -0.22 18.11 -27.14
CA LYS A 20 0.19 19.14 -28.11
C LYS A 20 0.40 18.63 -29.54
N SER A 21 0.69 17.34 -29.76
CA SER A 21 0.99 16.82 -31.11
C SER A 21 -0.25 16.55 -31.96
N SER A 22 -1.40 16.29 -31.33
CA SER A 22 -2.67 15.89 -31.97
C SER A 22 -3.35 16.98 -32.84
N SER A 23 -2.81 18.20 -32.92
CA SER A 23 -3.56 19.38 -33.40
C SER A 23 -3.19 19.86 -34.82
N SER A 24 -2.55 19.04 -35.68
CA SER A 24 -2.16 19.49 -37.02
C SER A 24 -2.07 18.38 -38.09
N LYS A 25 -3.08 18.32 -38.98
CA LYS A 25 -2.98 18.09 -40.45
C LYS A 25 -4.38 18.03 -41.08
N GLY A 26 -4.52 18.43 -42.35
CA GLY A 26 -5.77 18.32 -43.12
C GLY A 26 -5.62 18.79 -44.57
N HIS A 27 -6.64 18.53 -45.41
CA HIS A 27 -6.69 18.73 -46.89
C HIS A 27 -5.75 17.78 -47.67
N GLN A 28 -6.00 17.29 -48.91
CA GLN A 28 -7.13 17.31 -49.89
C GLN A 28 -6.86 16.16 -50.94
N ASN A 29 -7.62 15.79 -52.00
CA ASN A 29 -8.92 16.11 -52.65
C ASN A 29 -9.32 14.90 -53.57
N GLY A 30 -10.46 14.93 -54.30
CA GLY A 30 -10.62 14.20 -55.59
C GLY A 30 -11.91 13.37 -55.84
N TYR A 31 -12.65 13.70 -56.93
CA TYR A 31 -13.70 12.87 -57.56
C TYR A 31 -13.08 11.84 -58.56
N GLY A 32 -13.74 10.78 -59.05
CA GLY A 32 -15.14 10.31 -58.94
C GLY A 32 -15.35 8.94 -59.62
N SER A 33 -16.49 8.74 -60.32
CA SER A 33 -17.04 7.48 -60.91
C SER A 33 -17.60 6.47 -59.90
N ASN A 34 -18.83 5.96 -60.11
CA ASN A 34 -19.74 5.79 -58.96
C ASN A 34 -20.41 4.42 -58.68
N GLU A 35 -20.42 3.43 -59.60
CA GLU A 35 -21.23 2.20 -59.37
C GLU A 35 -20.43 0.93 -59.03
N LYS A 36 -19.30 0.65 -59.69
CA LYS A 36 -18.37 -0.40 -59.21
C LYS A 36 -17.65 -0.01 -57.90
N ARG A 37 -17.66 1.28 -57.52
CA ARG A 37 -17.08 1.74 -56.25
C ARG A 37 -17.81 1.21 -55.03
N GLY A 38 -19.12 0.97 -55.05
CA GLY A 38 -19.88 0.61 -53.84
C GLY A 38 -19.32 -0.65 -53.13
N SER A 39 -19.13 -1.72 -53.89
CA SER A 39 -18.60 -3.00 -53.37
C SER A 39 -17.10 -2.94 -53.04
N ILE A 40 -16.31 -2.21 -53.84
CA ILE A 40 -14.87 -2.03 -53.57
C ILE A 40 -14.66 -1.17 -52.32
N TYR A 41 -15.42 -0.08 -52.15
CA TYR A 41 -15.31 0.80 -50.98
C TYR A 41 -15.84 0.13 -49.72
N SER A 42 -16.83 -0.77 -49.79
CA SER A 42 -17.22 -1.57 -48.63
C SER A 42 -16.13 -2.58 -48.24
N LEU A 43 -15.50 -3.25 -49.21
CA LEU A 43 -14.38 -4.16 -48.94
C LEU A 43 -13.16 -3.39 -48.42
N GLU A 44 -12.76 -2.29 -49.04
CA GLU A 44 -11.71 -1.40 -48.55
C GLU A 44 -12.04 -0.83 -47.17
N LEU A 45 -13.31 -0.53 -46.84
CA LEU A 45 -13.71 -0.10 -45.49
C LEU A 45 -13.69 -1.24 -44.46
N GLU A 46 -13.98 -2.48 -44.85
CA GLU A 46 -13.89 -3.65 -43.97
C GLU A 46 -12.45 -4.14 -43.79
N GLU A 47 -11.63 -4.14 -44.83
CA GLU A 47 -10.18 -4.41 -44.74
C GLU A 47 -9.46 -3.30 -44.00
N LYS A 48 -9.80 -2.02 -44.24
CA LYS A 48 -9.23 -0.89 -43.48
C LYS A 48 -9.78 -0.81 -42.06
N LYS A 49 -10.98 -1.34 -41.77
CA LYS A 49 -11.40 -1.64 -40.41
C LYS A 49 -10.54 -2.72 -39.80
N LYS A 50 -10.39 -3.88 -40.44
CA LYS A 50 -9.54 -4.98 -39.95
C LYS A 50 -8.12 -4.51 -39.68
N CYS A 51 -7.46 -3.83 -40.62
CA CYS A 51 -6.11 -3.32 -40.41
C CYS A 51 -6.03 -2.21 -39.35
N VAL A 52 -7.11 -1.46 -39.07
CA VAL A 52 -7.17 -0.52 -37.94
C VAL A 52 -7.42 -1.28 -36.62
N ASP A 53 -8.32 -2.25 -36.58
CA ASP A 53 -8.59 -3.10 -35.42
C ASP A 53 -7.35 -3.97 -35.07
N GLU A 54 -6.59 -4.44 -36.06
CA GLU A 54 -5.31 -5.12 -35.93
C GLU A 54 -4.22 -4.16 -35.41
N GLN A 55 -4.15 -2.92 -35.93
CA GLN A 55 -3.24 -1.86 -35.43
C GLN A 55 -3.67 -1.22 -34.10
N ASP A 56 -4.89 -1.45 -33.60
CA ASP A 56 -5.33 -1.11 -32.24
C ASP A 56 -5.04 -2.24 -31.24
N ASN A 57 -4.94 -3.48 -31.70
CA ASN A 57 -4.68 -4.64 -30.83
C ASN A 57 -3.19 -4.91 -30.54
N ASP A 58 -2.26 -4.38 -31.33
CA ASP A 58 -0.82 -4.69 -31.21
C ASP A 58 -0.04 -3.85 -30.17
N TYR A 59 -0.67 -2.89 -29.49
CA TYR A 59 -0.01 -2.14 -28.41
C TYR A 59 0.03 -2.98 -27.11
N ASP A 60 1.21 -3.50 -26.74
CA ASP A 60 1.49 -4.01 -25.39
C ASP A 60 2.23 -2.93 -24.55
N PRO A 61 1.61 -2.33 -23.51
CA PRO A 61 2.23 -1.33 -22.65
C PRO A 61 3.64 -1.67 -22.16
N TYR A 62 3.91 -2.94 -21.88
CA TYR A 62 5.19 -3.39 -21.34
C TYR A 62 6.37 -3.14 -22.27
N ASP A 63 6.18 -3.24 -23.60
CA ASP A 63 7.26 -3.05 -24.58
C ASP A 63 7.59 -1.56 -24.82
N TYR A 64 6.78 -0.64 -24.25
CA TYR A 64 6.98 0.81 -24.31
C TYR A 64 7.40 1.43 -22.97
N ARG A 65 7.61 0.63 -21.91
CA ARG A 65 8.14 1.11 -20.63
C ARG A 65 9.64 1.40 -20.73
N VAL A 66 10.03 2.66 -20.49
CA VAL A 66 11.43 3.09 -20.42
C VAL A 66 11.81 3.29 -18.95
N VAL A 67 12.50 2.31 -18.38
CA VAL A 67 12.93 2.30 -16.98
C VAL A 67 14.44 2.55 -16.91
N GLU A 68 14.87 3.54 -16.13
CA GLU A 68 16.28 3.95 -16.04
C GLU A 68 17.14 2.94 -15.23
N HIS A 69 16.56 2.38 -14.17
CA HIS A 69 17.24 1.49 -13.22
C HIS A 69 16.37 0.24 -12.92
N PRO A 70 16.10 -0.63 -13.92
CA PRO A 70 15.06 -1.65 -13.82
C PRO A 70 15.38 -2.79 -12.83
N THR A 71 14.43 -3.10 -11.94
CA THR A 71 14.58 -4.13 -10.91
C THR A 71 14.39 -5.55 -11.46
N THR A 72 15.15 -6.51 -10.95
CA THR A 72 14.92 -7.94 -11.22
C THR A 72 13.69 -8.46 -10.47
N ASP A 73 13.17 -9.61 -10.90
CA ASP A 73 12.08 -10.33 -10.21
C ASP A 73 12.39 -10.55 -8.71
N ALA A 74 13.65 -10.85 -8.36
CA ALA A 74 14.09 -11.11 -6.99
C ALA A 74 14.19 -9.82 -6.15
N GLU A 75 14.74 -8.74 -6.69
CA GLU A 75 14.76 -7.44 -6.02
C GLU A 75 13.33 -6.92 -5.82
N THR A 76 12.46 -7.06 -6.83
CA THR A 76 11.05 -6.66 -6.76
C THR A 76 10.30 -7.46 -5.69
N LEU A 77 10.57 -8.76 -5.56
CA LEU A 77 10.05 -9.58 -4.46
C LEU A 77 10.53 -9.07 -3.10
N LEU A 78 11.83 -8.78 -2.94
CA LEU A 78 12.38 -8.21 -1.70
C LEU A 78 11.79 -6.83 -1.38
N HIS A 79 11.48 -6.02 -2.40
CA HIS A 79 10.80 -4.74 -2.24
C HIS A 79 9.32 -4.89 -1.84
N LEU A 80 8.58 -5.87 -2.36
CA LEU A 80 7.22 -6.19 -1.89
C LEU A 80 7.22 -6.70 -0.44
N LEU A 81 8.14 -7.62 -0.11
CA LEU A 81 8.31 -8.09 1.27
C LEU A 81 8.59 -6.90 2.20
N LYS A 82 9.57 -6.05 1.86
CA LYS A 82 9.90 -4.83 2.60
C LYS A 82 8.73 -3.84 2.70
N GLY A 83 7.91 -3.72 1.66
CA GLY A 83 6.75 -2.83 1.63
C GLY A 83 5.64 -3.24 2.59
N SER A 84 5.53 -4.54 2.90
CA SER A 84 4.57 -5.07 3.88
C SER A 84 5.19 -5.19 5.28
N LEU A 85 6.46 -5.61 5.37
CA LEU A 85 7.20 -5.85 6.62
C LEU A 85 7.56 -4.54 7.34
N GLY A 86 6.55 -3.96 7.99
CA GLY A 86 6.68 -2.96 9.04
C GLY A 86 6.25 -3.51 10.40
N THR A 87 5.77 -2.62 11.27
CA THR A 87 5.23 -2.97 12.60
C THR A 87 3.99 -3.88 12.56
N GLY A 88 3.26 -3.93 11.44
CA GLY A 88 2.02 -4.70 11.31
C GLY A 88 2.17 -6.18 11.62
N ILE A 89 3.26 -6.83 11.20
CA ILE A 89 3.52 -8.24 11.52
C ILE A 89 3.66 -8.47 13.04
N LEU A 90 4.30 -7.53 13.74
CA LEU A 90 4.55 -7.62 15.19
C LEU A 90 3.27 -7.45 16.03
N ALA A 91 2.21 -6.88 15.44
CA ALA A 91 0.88 -6.75 16.05
C ALA A 91 -0.06 -7.94 15.71
N MET A 92 0.30 -8.84 14.79
CA MET A 92 -0.52 -10.02 14.44
C MET A 92 -0.90 -10.89 15.65
N PRO A 93 -0.03 -11.12 16.66
CA PRO A 93 -0.42 -11.86 17.87
C PRO A 93 -1.57 -11.21 18.65
N LYS A 94 -1.62 -9.87 18.71
CA LYS A 94 -2.73 -9.15 19.35
C LYS A 94 -4.03 -9.26 18.54
N ALA A 95 -3.91 -9.29 17.21
CA ALA A 95 -5.05 -9.60 16.35
C ALA A 95 -5.60 -11.02 16.61
N PHE A 96 -4.72 -12.03 16.76
CA PHE A 96 -5.12 -13.40 17.07
C PHE A 96 -5.78 -13.53 18.45
N TYR A 97 -5.35 -12.76 19.46
CA TYR A 97 -6.07 -12.61 20.74
C TYR A 97 -7.49 -12.04 20.52
N ASN A 98 -7.64 -11.00 19.69
CA ASN A 98 -8.95 -10.39 19.40
C ASN A 98 -9.92 -11.33 18.66
N ALA A 99 -9.42 -12.24 17.81
CA ALA A 99 -10.26 -13.16 17.03
C ALA A 99 -10.37 -14.59 17.59
N GLY A 100 -9.50 -15.00 18.51
CA GLY A 100 -9.28 -16.41 18.88
C GLY A 100 -8.50 -17.17 17.81
N TYR A 101 -7.76 -18.21 18.19
CA TYR A 101 -6.69 -18.75 17.34
C TYR A 101 -7.17 -19.49 16.09
N ILE A 102 -8.34 -20.13 16.11
CA ILE A 102 -8.88 -20.84 14.93
C ILE A 102 -9.43 -19.85 13.90
N ILE A 103 -10.22 -18.87 14.36
CA ILE A 103 -10.77 -17.83 13.49
C ILE A 103 -9.64 -16.95 12.96
N GLY A 104 -8.67 -16.57 13.80
CA GLY A 104 -7.48 -15.83 13.40
C GLY A 104 -6.70 -16.54 12.28
N LEU A 105 -6.46 -17.85 12.42
CA LEU A 105 -5.78 -18.67 11.41
C LEU A 105 -6.53 -18.66 10.06
N ILE A 106 -7.81 -19.03 10.07
CA ILE A 106 -8.62 -19.16 8.86
C ILE A 106 -8.83 -17.79 8.20
N ALA A 107 -9.20 -16.77 8.99
CA ALA A 107 -9.50 -15.44 8.47
C ALA A 107 -8.25 -14.70 7.99
N THR A 108 -7.06 -14.91 8.59
CA THR A 108 -5.81 -14.33 8.06
C THR A 108 -5.49 -14.86 6.66
N ILE A 109 -5.68 -16.17 6.44
CA ILE A 109 -5.49 -16.80 5.13
C ILE A 109 -6.54 -16.29 4.13
N VAL A 110 -7.82 -16.22 4.52
CA VAL A 110 -8.90 -15.71 3.65
C VAL A 110 -8.70 -14.23 3.30
N ILE A 111 -8.38 -13.37 4.26
CA ILE A 111 -8.09 -11.94 4.02
C ILE A 111 -6.86 -11.81 3.12
N GLY A 112 -5.78 -12.56 3.38
CA GLY A 112 -4.59 -12.56 2.53
C GLY A 112 -4.86 -12.96 1.07
N LEU A 113 -5.73 -13.95 0.85
CA LEU A 113 -6.18 -14.33 -0.49
C LEU A 113 -7.05 -13.23 -1.14
N LEU A 114 -7.91 -12.54 -0.37
CA LEU A 114 -8.70 -11.41 -0.85
C LEU A 114 -7.83 -10.19 -1.20
N CYS A 115 -6.85 -9.84 -0.37
CA CYS A 115 -5.85 -8.80 -0.63
C CYS A 115 -5.05 -9.10 -1.90
N THR A 116 -4.47 -10.31 -2.00
CA THR A 116 -3.75 -10.78 -3.19
C THR A 116 -4.64 -10.71 -4.44
N TYR A 117 -5.92 -11.11 -4.32
CA TYR A 117 -6.89 -11.01 -5.40
C TYR A 117 -7.12 -9.55 -5.83
N CYS A 118 -7.29 -8.63 -4.88
CA CYS A 118 -7.56 -7.24 -5.15
C CYS A 118 -6.37 -6.50 -5.79
N MET A 119 -5.14 -6.77 -5.31
CA MET A 119 -3.91 -6.30 -5.96
C MET A 119 -3.82 -6.78 -7.42
N ARG A 120 -4.14 -8.06 -7.69
CA ARG A 120 -4.14 -8.61 -9.05
C ARG A 120 -5.18 -7.96 -9.96
N ILE A 121 -6.41 -7.73 -9.51
CA ILE A 121 -7.40 -7.06 -10.37
C ILE A 121 -7.07 -5.58 -10.60
N LEU A 122 -6.36 -4.92 -9.68
CA LEU A 122 -5.89 -3.56 -9.87
C LEU A 122 -4.83 -3.48 -10.98
N VAL A 123 -3.79 -4.31 -10.92
CA VAL A 123 -2.73 -4.38 -11.94
C VAL A 123 -3.29 -4.85 -13.29
N LEU A 124 -4.21 -5.82 -13.31
CA LEU A 124 -4.88 -6.24 -14.55
C LEU A 124 -5.74 -5.13 -15.17
N SER A 125 -6.32 -4.24 -14.35
CA SER A 125 -7.11 -3.10 -14.83
C SER A 125 -6.21 -1.95 -15.28
N GLU A 126 -5.07 -1.73 -14.62
CA GLU A 126 -4.01 -0.80 -15.06
C GLU A 126 -3.54 -1.21 -16.46
N TYR A 127 -3.12 -2.45 -16.64
CA TYR A 127 -2.61 -2.97 -17.91
C TYR A 127 -3.60 -2.78 -19.08
N GLU A 128 -4.86 -3.15 -18.87
CA GLU A 128 -5.93 -3.03 -19.85
C GLU A 128 -6.23 -1.55 -20.22
N LEU A 129 -6.19 -0.64 -19.24
CA LEU A 129 -6.40 0.79 -19.48
C LEU A 129 -5.19 1.44 -20.14
N CYS A 130 -3.97 1.05 -19.75
CA CYS A 130 -2.72 1.43 -20.40
C CYS A 130 -2.72 1.01 -21.88
N LYS A 131 -3.17 -0.22 -22.17
CA LYS A 131 -3.31 -0.72 -23.54
C LYS A 131 -4.23 0.15 -24.39
N ARG A 132 -5.47 0.35 -23.95
CA ARG A 132 -6.47 1.16 -24.70
C ARG A 132 -6.08 2.62 -24.84
N ARG A 133 -5.32 3.18 -23.88
CA ARG A 133 -4.90 4.59 -23.89
C ARG A 133 -3.54 4.82 -24.53
N ARG A 134 -2.87 3.75 -24.99
CA ARG A 134 -1.53 3.77 -25.59
C ARG A 134 -0.50 4.49 -24.71
N VAL A 135 -0.54 4.21 -23.41
CA VAL A 135 0.44 4.69 -22.41
C VAL A 135 1.14 3.50 -21.74
N PRO A 136 2.43 3.63 -21.37
CA PRO A 136 3.20 2.49 -20.87
C PRO A 136 2.93 2.14 -19.40
N SER A 137 2.44 3.08 -18.60
CA SER A 137 2.17 2.90 -17.18
C SER A 137 1.22 3.96 -16.61
N MET A 138 0.52 3.62 -15.53
CA MET A 138 -0.24 4.56 -14.68
C MET A 138 0.09 4.38 -13.19
N SER A 139 -0.19 5.44 -12.42
CA SER A 139 -0.24 5.41 -10.95
C SER A 139 -1.67 5.10 -10.47
N TYR A 140 -1.84 4.67 -9.22
CA TYR A 140 -3.15 4.30 -8.66
C TYR A 140 -4.26 5.37 -8.91
N PRO A 141 -4.03 6.68 -8.67
CA PRO A 141 -5.05 7.70 -8.92
C PRO A 141 -5.42 7.84 -10.41
N ALA A 142 -4.44 7.70 -11.31
CA ALA A 142 -4.62 7.81 -12.76
C ALA A 142 -5.33 6.58 -13.36
N THR A 143 -5.02 5.38 -12.86
CA THR A 143 -5.75 4.14 -13.18
C THR A 143 -7.23 4.28 -12.79
N ALA A 144 -7.52 4.88 -11.63
CA ALA A 144 -8.88 5.09 -11.16
C ALA A 144 -9.66 6.12 -12.00
N GLU A 145 -9.08 7.29 -12.31
CA GLU A 145 -9.72 8.25 -13.23
C GLU A 145 -10.00 7.58 -14.58
N SER A 146 -9.01 6.89 -15.14
CA SER A 146 -9.12 6.22 -16.43
C SER A 146 -10.23 5.16 -16.46
N ALA A 147 -10.32 4.36 -15.40
CA ALA A 147 -11.40 3.38 -15.23
C ALA A 147 -12.77 4.05 -15.18
N LEU A 148 -12.96 5.04 -14.28
CA LEU A 148 -14.26 5.68 -14.07
C LEU A 148 -14.74 6.44 -15.31
N LEU A 149 -13.84 7.07 -16.08
CA LEU A 149 -14.15 7.71 -17.37
C LEU A 149 -14.75 6.72 -18.39
N GLU A 150 -14.29 5.47 -18.40
CA GLU A 150 -14.76 4.45 -19.35
C GLU A 150 -15.97 3.65 -18.85
N GLY A 151 -16.18 3.61 -17.53
CA GLY A 151 -17.19 2.79 -16.85
C GLY A 151 -18.66 3.19 -17.07
N PRO A 152 -19.55 2.76 -16.15
CA PRO A 152 -20.97 3.12 -16.17
C PRO A 152 -21.20 4.63 -16.21
N VAL A 153 -22.26 5.08 -16.91
CA VAL A 153 -22.58 6.51 -17.07
C VAL A 153 -22.70 7.22 -15.72
N VAL A 154 -23.24 6.54 -14.70
CA VAL A 154 -23.40 7.07 -13.32
C VAL A 154 -22.08 7.25 -12.56
N LEU A 155 -20.99 6.59 -12.94
CA LEU A 155 -19.68 6.70 -12.26
C LEU A 155 -18.73 7.70 -12.94
N ARG A 156 -18.93 8.00 -14.23
CA ARG A 156 -18.10 8.95 -14.99
C ARG A 156 -17.94 10.34 -14.35
N PRO A 157 -18.97 10.96 -13.75
CA PRO A 157 -18.81 12.28 -13.11
C PRO A 157 -17.79 12.28 -11.97
N PHE A 158 -17.56 11.13 -11.32
CA PHE A 158 -16.67 11.01 -10.18
C PHE A 158 -15.20 10.73 -10.55
N SER A 159 -14.86 10.60 -11.84
CA SER A 159 -13.50 10.22 -12.27
C SER A 159 -12.40 11.18 -11.80
N LYS A 160 -12.67 12.49 -11.82
CA LYS A 160 -11.74 13.49 -11.27
C LYS A 160 -11.67 13.46 -9.74
N ALA A 161 -12.79 13.13 -9.09
CA ALA A 161 -12.84 12.99 -7.64
C ALA A 161 -12.06 11.77 -7.16
N SER A 162 -12.02 10.66 -7.91
CA SER A 162 -11.26 9.47 -7.51
C SER A 162 -9.75 9.71 -7.36
N ILE A 163 -9.17 10.67 -8.07
CA ILE A 163 -7.77 11.08 -7.87
C ILE A 163 -7.59 11.60 -6.43
N HIS A 164 -8.40 12.58 -6.05
CA HIS A 164 -8.32 13.22 -4.74
C HIS A 164 -8.71 12.26 -3.60
N ILE A 165 -9.71 11.39 -3.81
CA ILE A 165 -10.11 10.37 -2.83
C ILE A 165 -8.97 9.37 -2.57
N ILE A 166 -8.37 8.82 -3.62
CA ILE A 166 -7.26 7.84 -3.47
C ILE A 166 -6.03 8.52 -2.87
N ASN A 167 -5.65 9.71 -3.31
CA ASN A 167 -4.53 10.46 -2.71
C ASN A 167 -4.79 10.79 -1.23
N THR A 168 -6.03 11.13 -0.85
CA THR A 168 -6.40 11.38 0.55
C THR A 168 -6.28 10.11 1.39
N PHE A 169 -6.81 8.98 0.91
CA PHE A 169 -6.70 7.70 1.61
C PHE A 169 -5.25 7.22 1.74
N LEU A 170 -4.44 7.36 0.67
CA LEU A 170 -3.00 7.02 0.70
C LEU A 170 -2.23 7.90 1.68
N MET A 171 -2.50 9.21 1.70
CA MET A 171 -1.87 10.17 2.62
C MET A 171 -2.23 9.87 4.08
N ILE A 172 -3.51 9.63 4.39
CA ILE A 172 -3.97 9.27 5.74
C ILE A 172 -3.34 7.94 6.19
N TYR A 173 -3.32 6.92 5.32
CA TYR A 173 -2.66 5.64 5.60
C TYR A 173 -1.18 5.83 5.95
N GLN A 174 -0.43 6.56 5.12
CA GLN A 174 1.01 6.72 5.31
C GLN A 174 1.37 7.60 6.52
N MET A 175 0.58 8.64 6.79
CA MET A 175 0.69 9.40 8.04
C MET A 175 0.39 8.51 9.25
N GLY A 176 -0.64 7.65 9.18
CA GLY A 176 -0.98 6.69 10.23
C GLY A 176 0.13 5.68 10.51
N THR A 177 0.73 5.11 9.47
CA THR A 177 1.91 4.23 9.58
C THR A 177 3.08 4.94 10.26
N CYS A 178 3.33 6.22 9.95
CA CYS A 178 4.35 7.01 10.65
C CYS A 178 4.01 7.25 12.13
N CYS A 179 2.73 7.47 12.49
CA CYS A 179 2.30 7.57 13.89
C CYS A 179 2.61 6.26 14.65
N VAL A 180 2.20 5.11 14.08
CA VAL A 180 2.46 3.78 14.63
C VAL A 180 3.96 3.54 14.81
N TYR A 181 4.79 3.97 13.85
CA TYR A 181 6.24 3.83 13.93
C TYR A 181 6.83 4.68 15.07
N ILE A 182 6.39 5.92 15.27
CA ILE A 182 6.82 6.78 16.38
C ILE A 182 6.51 6.11 17.73
N VAL A 183 5.27 5.66 17.94
CA VAL A 183 4.88 4.97 19.19
C VAL A 183 5.66 3.66 19.36
N PHE A 184 5.88 2.89 18.29
CA PHE A 184 6.60 1.62 18.35
C PHE A 184 8.07 1.81 18.75
N ILE A 185 8.80 2.71 18.08
CA ILE A 185 10.21 2.98 18.39
C ILE A 185 10.32 3.45 19.84
N SER A 186 9.43 4.36 20.26
CA SER A 186 9.42 4.91 21.64
C SER A 186 9.13 3.84 22.70
N ARG A 187 8.13 2.96 22.49
CA ARG A 187 7.80 1.86 23.42
C ARG A 187 8.92 0.84 23.54
N ASN A 188 9.57 0.47 22.43
CA ASN A 188 10.67 -0.49 22.45
C ASN A 188 11.92 0.10 23.14
N LEU A 189 12.25 1.37 22.90
CA LEU A 189 13.34 2.04 23.60
C LEU A 189 13.02 2.25 25.10
N GLN A 190 11.77 2.58 25.45
CA GLN A 190 11.34 2.71 26.85
C GLN A 190 11.52 1.40 27.63
N LEU A 191 11.17 0.24 27.05
CA LEU A 191 11.38 -1.05 27.69
C LEU A 191 12.87 -1.41 27.78
N ALA A 192 13.59 -1.35 26.65
CA ALA A 192 15.00 -1.74 26.58
C ALA A 192 15.92 -0.88 27.46
N LEU A 193 15.57 0.37 27.69
CA LEU A 193 16.33 1.30 28.51
C LEU A 193 15.78 1.47 29.93
N SER A 194 14.67 0.82 30.29
CA SER A 194 14.02 0.96 31.61
C SER A 194 14.95 0.66 32.79
N SER A 195 15.82 -0.34 32.65
CA SER A 195 16.84 -0.73 33.64
C SER A 195 17.98 0.30 33.83
N PHE A 196 18.11 1.28 32.92
CA PHE A 196 19.16 2.31 32.94
C PHE A 196 18.59 3.72 33.17
N VAL A 197 17.43 4.02 32.59
CA VAL A 197 16.81 5.36 32.56
C VAL A 197 15.28 5.25 32.61
N THR A 198 14.69 5.62 33.74
CA THR A 198 13.23 5.74 33.90
C THR A 198 12.74 7.09 33.36
N MET A 199 12.00 7.06 32.25
CA MET A 199 11.40 8.23 31.61
C MET A 199 10.00 7.89 31.07
N GLU A 200 9.12 8.89 31.07
CA GLU A 200 7.78 8.85 30.46
C GLU A 200 7.89 8.64 28.93
N LEU A 201 6.85 8.05 28.31
CA LEU A 201 6.91 7.66 26.90
C LEU A 201 7.02 8.88 25.98
N GLU A 202 6.35 9.94 26.39
CA GLU A 202 6.24 11.25 25.76
C GLU A 202 7.64 11.89 25.62
N VAL A 203 8.52 11.64 26.60
CA VAL A 203 9.93 12.06 26.57
C VAL A 203 10.71 11.26 25.52
N TYR A 204 10.51 9.94 25.43
CA TYR A 204 11.09 9.12 24.36
C TYR A 204 10.62 9.57 22.97
N MET A 205 9.32 9.88 22.80
CA MET A 205 8.80 10.45 21.55
C MET A 205 9.47 11.79 21.21
N ALA A 206 9.57 12.70 22.18
CA ALA A 206 10.15 14.03 21.99
C ALA A 206 11.65 13.98 21.64
N ILE A 207 12.40 13.05 22.24
CA ILE A 207 13.81 12.79 21.89
C ILE A 207 13.92 12.27 20.45
N LEU A 208 12.99 11.41 20.00
CA LEU A 208 12.98 10.86 18.63
C LEU A 208 12.51 11.85 17.55
N LEU A 209 11.70 12.86 17.91
CA LEU A 209 11.18 13.85 16.96
C LEU A 209 12.31 14.57 16.19
N VAL A 210 13.37 14.98 16.89
CA VAL A 210 14.50 15.71 16.29
C VAL A 210 15.28 14.88 15.25
N PRO A 211 15.80 13.67 15.56
CA PRO A 211 16.46 12.84 14.56
C PRO A 211 15.52 12.33 13.46
N LEU A 212 14.23 12.13 13.74
CA LEU A 212 13.24 11.84 12.69
C LEU A 212 13.11 12.99 11.70
N ILE A 213 13.02 14.24 12.15
CA ILE A 213 12.98 15.42 11.27
C ILE A 213 14.22 15.45 10.36
N PHE A 214 15.43 15.29 10.92
CA PHE A 214 16.67 15.28 10.14
C PHE A 214 16.75 14.12 9.12
N VAL A 215 16.27 12.92 9.47
CA VAL A 215 16.25 11.77 8.54
C VAL A 215 15.25 11.96 7.41
N ASN A 216 14.08 12.55 7.67
CA ASN A 216 13.06 12.83 6.65
C ASN A 216 13.40 14.05 5.74
N TYR A 217 14.42 14.83 6.10
CA TYR A 217 15.00 15.87 5.22
C TYR A 217 15.84 15.30 4.06
N ILE A 218 16.14 13.99 4.06
CA ILE A 218 16.83 13.36 2.94
C ILE A 218 15.85 13.19 1.76
N ARG A 219 16.04 14.02 0.73
CA ARG A 219 15.11 14.14 -0.41
C ARG A 219 15.24 13.01 -1.44
N ASN A 220 16.40 12.35 -1.51
CA ASN A 220 16.72 11.32 -2.50
C ASN A 220 16.91 9.96 -1.79
N LEU A 221 16.05 8.98 -2.13
CA LEU A 221 16.00 7.67 -1.50
C LEU A 221 17.25 6.82 -1.75
N LYS A 222 18.07 7.12 -2.77
CA LYS A 222 19.35 6.43 -3.02
C LYS A 222 20.34 6.58 -1.85
N PHE A 223 20.25 7.64 -1.04
CA PHE A 223 21.05 7.79 0.18
C PHE A 223 20.52 6.96 1.36
N LEU A 224 19.23 6.61 1.39
CA LEU A 224 18.62 5.75 2.41
C LEU A 224 18.84 4.26 2.11
N ALA A 225 19.00 3.90 0.83
CA ALA A 225 19.16 2.52 0.37
C ALA A 225 20.13 1.67 1.22
N PRO A 226 21.39 2.06 1.49
CA PRO A 226 22.31 1.25 2.28
C PRO A 226 21.84 1.06 3.74
N CYS A 227 21.47 2.14 4.43
CA CYS A 227 20.97 2.09 5.80
C CYS A 227 19.70 1.24 5.93
N SER A 228 18.82 1.31 4.93
CA SER A 228 17.57 0.58 4.90
C SER A 228 17.74 -0.89 4.47
N THR A 229 18.78 -1.24 3.72
CA THR A 229 19.18 -2.64 3.50
C THR A 229 19.74 -3.26 4.79
N ILE A 230 20.53 -2.51 5.56
CA ILE A 230 20.99 -2.93 6.89
C ILE A 230 19.79 -3.10 7.84
N ALA A 231 18.85 -2.15 7.85
CA ALA A 231 17.60 -2.24 8.61
C ALA A 231 16.79 -3.51 8.28
N ASN A 232 16.69 -3.91 7.00
CA ASN A 232 16.05 -5.16 6.61
C ASN A 232 16.74 -6.38 7.23
N ILE A 233 18.08 -6.46 7.19
CA ILE A 233 18.85 -7.57 7.77
C ILE A 233 18.61 -7.64 9.29
N ILE A 234 18.66 -6.49 9.96
CA ILE A 234 18.36 -6.36 11.39
C ILE A 234 16.93 -6.81 11.71
N MET A 235 15.96 -6.46 10.87
CA MET A 235 14.55 -6.85 11.04
C MET A 235 14.36 -8.37 10.91
N PHE A 236 14.97 -9.02 9.91
CA PHE A 236 14.93 -10.49 9.78
C PHE A 236 15.63 -11.20 10.94
N ALA A 237 16.75 -10.66 11.44
CA ALA A 237 17.41 -11.19 12.64
C ALA A 237 16.52 -11.03 13.89
N GLY A 238 15.84 -9.89 14.05
CA GLY A 238 14.87 -9.66 15.11
C GLY A 238 13.70 -10.64 15.08
N PHE A 239 13.13 -10.91 13.89
CA PHE A 239 12.09 -11.94 13.74
C PHE A 239 12.60 -13.34 14.11
N ALA A 240 13.83 -13.71 13.72
CA ALA A 240 14.41 -15.00 14.09
C ALA A 240 14.58 -15.16 15.62
N ILE A 241 14.94 -14.09 16.32
CA ILE A 241 15.06 -14.11 17.79
C ILE A 241 13.68 -14.09 18.48
N ILE A 242 12.68 -13.40 17.92
CA ILE A 242 11.29 -13.50 18.41
C ILE A 242 10.79 -14.95 18.27
N LEU A 243 11.06 -15.62 17.14
CA LEU A 243 10.72 -17.04 16.97
C LEU A 243 11.46 -17.93 17.98
N TYR A 244 12.72 -17.64 18.31
CA TYR A 244 13.41 -18.31 19.42
C TYR A 244 12.67 -18.12 20.77
N TYR A 245 12.25 -16.91 21.13
CA TYR A 245 11.50 -16.67 22.37
C TYR A 245 10.09 -17.31 22.39
N ILE A 246 9.48 -17.51 21.23
CA ILE A 246 8.22 -18.25 21.07
C ILE A 246 8.43 -19.75 21.32
N PHE A 247 9.50 -20.35 20.78
CA PHE A 247 9.71 -21.80 20.78
C PHE A 247 10.75 -22.34 21.80
N ARG A 248 11.37 -21.48 22.62
CA ARG A 248 12.30 -21.85 23.70
C ARG A 248 11.67 -22.73 24.78
N GLU A 249 10.36 -22.60 24.98
CA GLU A 249 9.54 -23.37 25.91
C GLU A 249 8.44 -24.13 25.17
N PRO A 250 7.93 -25.25 25.73
CA PRO A 250 6.81 -25.97 25.15
C PRO A 250 5.56 -25.07 25.11
N LEU A 251 4.91 -24.99 23.94
CA LEU A 251 3.68 -24.25 23.75
C LEU A 251 2.50 -24.97 24.44
N THR A 252 1.80 -24.27 25.33
CA THR A 252 0.51 -24.73 25.90
C THR A 252 -0.68 -24.07 25.20
N PHE A 253 -1.78 -24.83 25.10
CA PHE A 253 -3.08 -24.35 24.64
C PHE A 253 -4.04 -24.05 25.80
N GLU A 254 -3.59 -24.21 27.04
CA GLU A 254 -4.36 -23.86 28.24
C GLU A 254 -4.69 -22.36 28.26
N ASP A 255 -5.93 -22.05 28.63
CA ASP A 255 -6.52 -20.69 28.63
C ASP A 255 -6.41 -19.93 27.29
N ARG A 256 -6.21 -20.64 26.16
CA ARG A 256 -6.19 -20.03 24.81
C ARG A 256 -7.59 -20.09 24.18
N VAL A 257 -8.11 -18.93 23.81
CA VAL A 257 -9.45 -18.78 23.23
C VAL A 257 -9.46 -19.28 21.78
N THR A 258 -10.25 -20.31 21.52
CA THR A 258 -10.43 -20.92 20.18
C THR A 258 -11.14 -19.99 19.19
N VAL A 259 -12.22 -19.37 19.65
CA VAL A 259 -13.12 -18.47 18.91
C VAL A 259 -13.36 -17.25 19.79
N GLY A 260 -12.83 -16.10 19.37
CA GLY A 260 -12.92 -14.83 20.10
C GLY A 260 -14.28 -14.15 19.96
N GLU A 261 -14.47 -13.07 20.71
CA GLU A 261 -15.72 -12.31 20.69
C GLU A 261 -15.95 -11.61 19.36
N VAL A 262 -17.16 -11.75 18.79
CA VAL A 262 -17.56 -11.10 17.53
C VAL A 262 -17.38 -9.57 17.58
N LYS A 263 -17.50 -8.95 18.76
CA LYS A 263 -17.29 -7.51 18.98
C LYS A 263 -15.84 -7.06 18.71
N ASN A 264 -14.86 -7.97 18.83
CA ASN A 264 -13.43 -7.72 18.67
C ASN A 264 -12.94 -8.11 17.26
N PHE A 265 -13.72 -8.88 16.49
CA PHE A 265 -13.37 -9.24 15.11
C PHE A 265 -13.09 -8.04 14.18
N PRO A 266 -13.78 -6.88 14.28
CA PRO A 266 -13.41 -5.70 13.52
C PRO A 266 -11.99 -5.18 13.83
N LEU A 267 -11.53 -5.32 15.08
CA LEU A 267 -10.17 -4.94 15.47
C LEU A 267 -9.13 -5.86 14.81
N PHE A 268 -9.38 -7.17 14.84
CA PHE A 268 -8.58 -8.16 14.10
C PHE A 268 -8.55 -7.86 12.60
N PHE A 269 -9.71 -7.61 11.97
CA PHE A 269 -9.82 -7.34 10.55
C PHE A 269 -9.01 -6.10 10.13
N GLY A 270 -9.11 -5.00 10.89
CA GLY A 270 -8.30 -3.80 10.67
C GLY A 270 -6.80 -4.08 10.75
N THR A 271 -6.35 -4.79 11.79
CA THR A 271 -4.93 -5.13 11.98
C THR A 271 -4.40 -6.06 10.89
N VAL A 272 -5.19 -7.06 10.45
CA VAL A 272 -4.77 -7.97 9.37
C VAL A 272 -4.68 -7.24 8.03
N LEU A 273 -5.61 -6.31 7.72
CA LEU A 273 -5.46 -5.45 6.55
C LEU A 273 -4.21 -4.57 6.65
N PHE A 274 -3.98 -3.88 7.77
CA PHE A 274 -2.79 -3.05 7.98
C PHE A 274 -1.48 -3.84 7.80
N ALA A 275 -1.48 -5.09 8.22
CA ALA A 275 -0.31 -5.97 8.16
C ALA A 275 -0.07 -6.53 6.75
N LEU A 276 -1.10 -7.00 6.04
CA LEU A 276 -0.93 -7.70 4.76
C LEU A 276 -0.91 -6.77 3.53
N GLU A 277 -1.47 -5.56 3.62
CA GLU A 277 -1.72 -4.72 2.44
C GLU A 277 -0.58 -3.74 2.13
N SER A 278 0.07 -3.88 0.97
CA SER A 278 1.09 -2.94 0.47
C SER A 278 0.69 -2.28 -0.86
N ILE A 279 -0.60 -1.93 -0.98
CA ILE A 279 -1.21 -1.35 -2.19
C ILE A 279 -0.58 -0.02 -2.64
N GLY A 280 0.11 0.70 -1.74
CA GLY A 280 0.81 1.94 -2.06
C GLY A 280 2.03 1.77 -2.96
N VAL A 281 2.68 0.59 -2.96
CA VAL A 281 3.89 0.33 -3.76
C VAL A 281 3.67 -0.66 -4.91
N ILE A 282 2.47 -1.26 -5.03
CA ILE A 282 2.19 -2.34 -5.98
C ILE A 282 2.46 -1.95 -7.44
N MET A 283 1.87 -0.85 -7.93
CA MET A 283 2.08 -0.33 -9.29
C MET A 283 3.46 0.30 -9.47
N PRO A 284 3.98 1.13 -8.55
CA PRO A 284 5.36 1.63 -8.64
C PRO A 284 6.42 0.52 -8.79
N LEU A 285 6.28 -0.60 -8.07
CA LEU A 285 7.21 -1.73 -8.19
C LEU A 285 7.02 -2.52 -9.48
N GLU A 286 5.78 -2.72 -9.94
CA GLU A 286 5.46 -3.40 -11.20
C GLU A 286 5.95 -2.59 -12.42
N ASN A 287 5.82 -1.26 -12.36
CA ASN A 287 6.28 -0.32 -13.39
C ASN A 287 7.81 -0.30 -13.57
N GLU A 288 8.58 -0.42 -12.48
CA GLU A 288 10.05 -0.39 -12.50
C GLU A 288 10.70 -1.76 -12.81
N MET A 289 9.91 -2.82 -13.05
CA MET A 289 10.46 -4.14 -13.34
C MET A 289 11.19 -4.20 -14.68
N LYS A 290 12.28 -4.96 -14.72
CA LYS A 290 12.92 -5.44 -15.96
C LYS A 290 12.02 -6.39 -16.77
N THR A 291 11.12 -7.09 -16.09
CA THR A 291 10.32 -8.19 -16.64
C THR A 291 8.87 -8.14 -16.13
N PRO A 292 8.10 -7.06 -16.35
CA PRO A 292 6.76 -6.87 -15.76
C PRO A 292 5.77 -8.01 -16.10
N ARG A 293 5.89 -8.59 -17.30
CA ARG A 293 5.18 -9.82 -17.72
C ARG A 293 5.38 -11.02 -16.76
N SER A 294 6.33 -11.02 -15.83
CA SER A 294 6.51 -12.05 -14.78
C SER A 294 5.65 -11.80 -13.54
N PHE A 295 5.33 -10.55 -13.20
CA PHE A 295 4.71 -10.14 -11.94
C PHE A 295 3.39 -10.86 -11.67
N MET A 296 2.55 -10.94 -12.70
CA MET A 296 1.16 -11.40 -12.67
C MET A 296 0.95 -12.90 -12.96
N LYS A 297 2.03 -13.64 -13.25
CA LYS A 297 1.99 -15.09 -13.53
C LYS A 297 1.44 -15.88 -12.32
N PRO A 298 0.93 -17.12 -12.49
CA PRO A 298 0.48 -17.94 -11.37
C PRO A 298 1.55 -18.12 -10.29
N CYS A 299 2.80 -18.42 -10.67
CA CYS A 299 3.98 -18.36 -9.80
C CYS A 299 4.81 -17.10 -10.08
N GLY A 300 4.13 -15.96 -10.23
CA GLY A 300 4.75 -14.64 -10.45
C GLY A 300 5.16 -13.95 -9.15
N VAL A 301 5.95 -12.89 -9.27
CA VAL A 301 6.54 -12.13 -8.15
C VAL A 301 5.49 -11.75 -7.09
N LEU A 302 4.31 -11.29 -7.51
CA LEU A 302 3.24 -10.89 -6.59
C LEU A 302 2.70 -12.07 -5.77
N ASN A 303 2.38 -13.20 -6.41
CA ASN A 303 1.81 -14.35 -5.71
C ASN A 303 2.83 -15.03 -4.78
N ILE A 304 4.11 -15.05 -5.16
CA ILE A 304 5.17 -15.59 -4.29
C ILE A 304 5.38 -14.68 -3.09
N ALA A 305 5.48 -13.36 -3.30
CA ALA A 305 5.63 -12.39 -2.21
C ALA A 305 4.46 -12.47 -1.22
N MET A 306 3.21 -12.42 -1.71
CA MET A 306 2.01 -12.54 -0.85
C MET A 306 1.91 -13.90 -0.17
N GLY A 307 2.30 -14.99 -0.83
CA GLY A 307 2.36 -16.31 -0.21
C GLY A 307 3.32 -16.35 0.98
N VAL A 308 4.50 -15.75 0.85
CA VAL A 308 5.49 -15.62 1.94
C VAL A 308 4.97 -14.72 3.07
N ILE A 309 4.39 -13.56 2.73
CA ILE A 309 3.78 -12.62 3.68
C ILE A 309 2.68 -13.31 4.48
N VAL A 310 1.65 -13.84 3.83
CA VAL A 310 0.51 -14.49 4.50
C VAL A 310 0.98 -15.66 5.37
N THR A 311 1.93 -16.47 4.90
CA THR A 311 2.49 -17.58 5.69
C THR A 311 3.19 -17.08 6.95
N MET A 312 4.10 -16.11 6.84
CA MET A 312 4.89 -15.63 7.97
C MET A 312 4.04 -14.85 8.99
N TYR A 313 3.01 -14.14 8.54
CA TYR A 313 2.10 -13.35 9.38
C TYR A 313 1.10 -14.26 10.11
N THR A 314 0.59 -15.29 9.42
CA THR A 314 -0.23 -16.35 10.03
C THR A 314 0.58 -17.11 11.07
N ALA A 315 1.83 -17.47 10.77
CA ALA A 315 2.71 -18.16 11.71
C ALA A 315 3.04 -17.31 12.95
N LEU A 316 3.50 -16.06 12.78
CA LEU A 316 3.84 -15.21 13.93
C LEU A 316 2.59 -14.87 14.75
N GLY A 317 1.46 -14.55 14.11
CA GLY A 317 0.18 -14.30 14.78
C GLY A 317 -0.30 -15.49 15.60
N PHE A 318 -0.32 -16.69 15.01
CA PHE A 318 -0.72 -17.92 15.68
C PHE A 318 0.23 -18.26 16.85
N PHE A 319 1.52 -18.50 16.58
CA PHE A 319 2.43 -18.99 17.62
C PHE A 319 2.73 -17.93 18.69
N GLY A 320 2.75 -16.64 18.33
CA GLY A 320 2.87 -15.54 19.27
C GLY A 320 1.68 -15.45 20.25
N TYR A 321 0.45 -15.64 19.75
CA TYR A 321 -0.74 -15.68 20.62
C TYR A 321 -0.76 -16.95 21.49
N ILE A 322 -0.42 -18.12 20.94
CA ILE A 322 -0.33 -19.35 21.75
C ILE A 322 0.73 -19.20 22.86
N ARG A 323 1.89 -18.57 22.58
CA ARG A 323 2.90 -18.28 23.61
C ARG A 323 2.35 -17.35 24.70
N PHE A 324 1.91 -16.14 24.35
CA PHE A 324 1.65 -15.07 25.33
C PHE A 324 0.20 -14.97 25.84
N GLY A 325 -0.78 -15.62 25.21
CA GLY A 325 -2.14 -15.72 25.72
C GLY A 325 -2.85 -14.37 25.89
N SER A 326 -3.39 -14.12 27.07
CA SER A 326 -4.03 -12.85 27.45
C SER A 326 -3.05 -11.69 27.56
N GLU A 327 -1.80 -11.96 27.95
CA GLU A 327 -0.80 -10.95 28.28
C GLU A 327 -0.16 -10.29 27.05
N ILE A 328 -0.56 -10.73 25.84
CA ILE A 328 -0.04 -10.16 24.60
C ILE A 328 -0.39 -8.67 24.49
N ALA A 329 0.66 -7.85 24.38
CA ALA A 329 0.58 -6.40 24.22
C ALA A 329 0.27 -6.03 22.75
N GLY A 330 0.13 -4.73 22.46
CA GLY A 330 -0.09 -4.23 21.09
C GLY A 330 1.04 -4.54 20.09
N SER A 331 2.18 -5.04 20.56
CA SER A 331 3.26 -5.61 19.74
C SER A 331 4.03 -6.66 20.53
N ILE A 332 4.35 -7.81 19.91
CA ILE A 332 5.05 -8.94 20.54
C ILE A 332 6.43 -8.59 21.10
N THR A 333 7.10 -7.56 20.56
CA THR A 333 8.40 -7.11 21.08
C THR A 333 8.32 -6.56 22.51
N LEU A 334 7.14 -6.11 22.92
CA LEU A 334 6.86 -5.60 24.27
C LEU A 334 6.60 -6.73 25.29
N ASN A 335 6.51 -7.98 24.82
CA ASN A 335 6.39 -9.19 25.63
C ASN A 335 7.70 -9.98 25.77
N LEU A 336 8.80 -9.48 25.20
CA LEU A 336 10.12 -10.11 25.37
C LEU A 336 10.69 -9.81 26.77
N PRO A 337 11.55 -10.69 27.34
CA PRO A 337 12.16 -10.43 28.64
C PRO A 337 13.08 -9.20 28.62
N ASN A 338 12.77 -8.19 29.44
CA ASN A 338 13.57 -6.97 29.59
C ASN A 338 14.80 -7.17 30.51
N GLU A 339 14.95 -8.35 31.10
CA GLU A 339 16.08 -8.74 31.96
C GLU A 339 17.16 -9.56 31.22
N GLU A 340 16.86 -10.06 30.01
CA GLU A 340 17.83 -10.78 29.18
C GLU A 340 18.42 -9.86 28.10
N ASP A 341 19.76 -9.82 28.00
CA ASP A 341 20.50 -9.02 27.01
C ASP A 341 19.97 -9.22 25.57
N LEU A 342 19.55 -10.44 25.25
CA LEU A 342 19.02 -10.82 23.93
C LEU A 342 17.65 -10.18 23.66
N GLY A 343 16.78 -10.03 24.67
CA GLY A 343 15.49 -9.36 24.56
C GLY A 343 15.65 -7.84 24.39
N ILE A 344 16.49 -7.24 25.24
CA ILE A 344 16.90 -5.82 25.17
C ILE A 344 17.48 -5.51 23.78
N ALA A 345 18.40 -6.36 23.30
CA ALA A 345 19.02 -6.20 21.98
C ALA A 345 17.99 -6.21 20.85
N VAL A 346 17.01 -7.13 20.85
CA VAL A 346 15.95 -7.18 19.82
C VAL A 346 15.09 -5.93 19.82
N GLN A 347 14.70 -5.42 20.99
CA GLN A 347 13.91 -4.19 21.10
C GLN A 347 14.65 -2.98 20.51
N ILE A 348 15.94 -2.80 20.84
CA ILE A 348 16.77 -1.73 20.28
C ILE A 348 16.99 -1.92 18.77
N LEU A 349 17.31 -3.14 18.33
CA LEU A 349 17.55 -3.47 16.93
C LEU A 349 16.31 -3.22 16.05
N LEU A 350 15.12 -3.63 16.50
CA LEU A 350 13.87 -3.38 15.78
C LEU A 350 13.45 -1.90 15.84
N ALA A 351 13.71 -1.19 16.94
CA ALA A 351 13.54 0.26 17.00
C ALA A 351 14.41 0.98 15.94
N ILE A 352 15.68 0.59 15.79
CA ILE A 352 16.59 1.12 14.75
C ILE A 352 16.09 0.74 13.34
N ALA A 353 15.63 -0.49 13.12
CA ALA A 353 15.15 -0.94 11.81
C ALA A 353 13.89 -0.18 11.36
N ILE A 354 12.93 0.03 12.27
CA ILE A 354 11.71 0.81 11.99
C ILE A 354 12.03 2.30 11.84
N PHE A 355 13.00 2.85 12.60
CA PHE A 355 13.48 4.23 12.44
C PHE A 355 14.00 4.51 11.02
N PHE A 356 14.82 3.62 10.44
CA PHE A 356 15.29 3.75 9.05
C PHE A 356 14.20 3.43 7.99
N THR A 357 13.06 2.86 8.39
CA THR A 357 11.93 2.57 7.51
C THR A 357 10.90 3.70 7.50
N HIS A 358 10.76 4.46 8.60
CA HIS A 358 9.89 5.65 8.71
C HIS A 358 10.01 6.62 7.52
N PRO A 359 11.19 7.11 7.11
CA PRO A 359 11.29 8.07 6.01
C PRO A 359 10.86 7.51 4.65
N ILE A 360 10.82 6.19 4.47
CA ILE A 360 10.35 5.56 3.22
C ILE A 360 8.82 5.58 3.15
N GLN A 361 8.13 5.30 4.25
CA GLN A 361 6.67 5.42 4.33
C GLN A 361 6.24 6.90 4.27
N CYS A 362 6.93 7.76 5.04
CA CYS A 362 6.72 9.21 5.03
C CYS A 362 6.97 9.83 3.64
N TYR A 363 7.90 9.28 2.84
CA TYR A 363 8.16 9.75 1.46
C TYR A 363 6.87 9.79 0.63
N VAL A 364 5.98 8.80 0.74
CA VAL A 364 4.74 8.75 -0.03
C VAL A 364 3.76 9.85 0.40
N ALA A 365 3.65 10.14 1.70
CA ALA A 365 2.85 11.26 2.19
C ALA A 365 3.44 12.62 1.78
N ILE A 366 4.78 12.75 1.81
CA ILE A 366 5.51 13.93 1.35
C ILE A 366 5.34 14.12 -0.16
N ASP A 367 5.44 13.06 -0.97
CA ASP A 367 5.33 13.11 -2.43
C ASP A 367 3.93 13.56 -2.87
N ILE A 368 2.87 12.94 -2.32
CA ILE A 368 1.48 13.35 -2.58
C ILE A 368 1.27 14.82 -2.16
N SER A 369 1.69 15.20 -0.94
CA SER A 369 1.49 16.56 -0.42
C SER A 369 2.28 17.61 -1.23
N TRP A 370 3.53 17.29 -1.55
CA TRP A 370 4.45 18.21 -2.21
C TRP A 370 4.26 18.20 -3.72
N ASN A 371 4.52 17.09 -4.40
CA ASN A 371 4.63 17.08 -5.86
C ASN A 371 3.29 17.23 -6.58
N GLU A 372 2.21 16.60 -6.09
CA GLU A 372 0.89 16.70 -6.71
C GLU A 372 0.10 17.96 -6.31
N TYR A 373 0.19 18.42 -5.04
CA TYR A 373 -0.63 19.55 -4.55
C TYR A 373 0.11 20.90 -4.43
N ILE A 374 1.27 20.96 -3.76
CA ILE A 374 1.88 22.25 -3.36
C ILE A 374 2.92 22.75 -4.37
N SER A 375 3.74 21.86 -4.92
CA SER A 375 4.80 22.11 -5.90
C SER A 375 4.30 22.82 -7.18
N PRO A 376 3.12 22.49 -7.75
CA PRO A 376 2.57 23.20 -8.91
C PRO A 376 2.12 24.62 -8.57
N LEU A 377 1.55 24.83 -7.38
CA LEU A 377 1.14 26.16 -6.91
C LEU A 377 2.35 27.08 -6.64
N LEU A 378 3.50 26.50 -6.27
CA LEU A 378 4.72 27.21 -5.92
C LEU A 378 5.77 27.34 -7.03
N GLU A 379 5.49 26.93 -8.28
CA GLU A 379 6.47 26.98 -9.39
C GLU A 379 7.13 28.33 -9.61
N LYS A 380 6.43 29.43 -9.33
CA LYS A 380 6.91 30.81 -9.56
C LYS A 380 7.70 31.41 -8.38
N TYR A 381 7.85 30.67 -7.27
CA TYR A 381 8.46 31.20 -6.04
C TYR A 381 9.93 30.79 -5.87
N ARG A 382 10.82 31.78 -5.68
CA ARG A 382 12.27 31.56 -5.50
C ARG A 382 12.65 30.69 -4.29
N TYR A 383 11.75 30.52 -3.32
CA TYR A 383 11.99 29.74 -2.09
C TYR A 383 11.37 28.33 -2.11
N LYS A 384 11.12 27.75 -3.29
CA LYS A 384 10.50 26.41 -3.45
C LYS A 384 11.18 25.31 -2.60
N LEU A 385 12.51 25.31 -2.49
CA LEU A 385 13.23 24.33 -1.64
C LEU A 385 12.94 24.49 -0.13
N LEU A 386 12.81 25.73 0.36
CA LEU A 386 12.48 26.00 1.77
C LEU A 386 11.07 25.51 2.10
N TRP A 387 10.11 25.74 1.20
CA TRP A 387 8.75 25.24 1.35
C TRP A 387 8.66 23.72 1.34
N GLU A 388 9.51 23.01 0.58
CA GLU A 388 9.56 21.54 0.66
C GLU A 388 9.98 21.07 2.07
N TYR A 389 11.01 21.70 2.66
CA TYR A 389 11.43 21.37 4.03
C TYR A 389 10.36 21.71 5.07
N VAL A 390 9.65 22.84 4.92
CA VAL A 390 8.50 23.19 5.78
C VAL A 390 7.41 22.13 5.70
N VAL A 391 7.03 21.69 4.50
CA VAL A 391 6.00 20.64 4.32
C VAL A 391 6.46 19.31 4.95
N ARG A 392 7.73 18.91 4.76
CA ARG A 392 8.31 17.73 5.42
C ARG A 392 8.22 17.83 6.95
N THR A 393 8.60 18.96 7.54
CA THR A 393 8.52 19.17 9.00
C THR A 393 7.08 19.15 9.50
N VAL A 394 6.14 19.82 8.80
CA VAL A 394 4.72 19.88 9.19
C VAL A 394 4.08 18.49 9.20
N ILE A 395 4.34 17.64 8.20
CA ILE A 395 3.84 16.26 8.17
C ILE A 395 4.30 15.48 9.42
N ILE A 396 5.58 15.58 9.76
CA ILE A 396 6.17 14.86 10.92
C ILE A 396 5.63 15.40 12.25
N LEU A 397 5.42 16.72 12.36
CA LEU A 397 4.79 17.33 13.55
C LEU A 397 3.34 16.88 13.73
N ILE A 398 2.59 16.69 12.63
CA ILE A 398 1.22 16.14 12.69
C ILE A 398 1.26 14.66 13.13
N THR A 399 2.13 13.84 12.56
CA THR A 399 2.22 12.41 12.95
C THR A 399 2.73 12.23 14.38
N PHE A 400 3.62 13.11 14.84
CA PHE A 400 4.04 13.20 16.25
C PHE A 400 2.89 13.60 17.17
N GLY A 401 2.13 14.65 16.83
CA GLY A 401 0.99 15.09 17.64
C GLY A 401 -0.08 13.99 17.78
N LEU A 402 -0.37 13.26 16.70
CA LEU A 402 -1.26 12.09 16.74
C LEU A 402 -0.69 10.96 17.62
N ALA A 403 0.60 10.62 17.46
CA ALA A 403 1.27 9.59 18.26
C ALA A 403 1.26 9.88 19.77
N VAL A 404 1.47 11.13 20.17
CA VAL A 404 1.42 11.57 21.58
C VAL A 404 -0.02 11.59 22.12
N THR A 405 -1.01 11.89 21.29
CA THR A 405 -2.42 11.97 21.75
C THR A 405 -3.02 10.59 22.04
N ILE A 406 -2.61 9.53 21.32
CA ILE A 406 -3.15 8.17 21.44
C ILE A 406 -1.99 7.15 21.42
N PRO A 407 -1.23 6.96 22.52
CA PRO A 407 -0.06 6.08 22.57
C PRO A 407 -0.38 4.56 22.60
N GLU A 408 -1.43 4.12 21.88
CA GLU A 408 -1.94 2.74 21.83
C GLU A 408 -1.76 2.14 20.42
N LEU A 409 -0.87 1.14 20.32
CA LEU A 409 -0.36 0.62 19.05
C LEU A 409 -1.39 -0.16 18.23
N ASP A 410 -2.05 -1.13 18.84
CA ASP A 410 -2.98 -2.03 18.15
C ASP A 410 -4.28 -1.32 17.76
N LEU A 411 -4.75 -0.36 18.57
CA LEU A 411 -5.88 0.51 18.23
C LEU A 411 -5.56 1.41 17.02
N PHE A 412 -4.37 2.03 16.94
CA PHE A 412 -3.99 2.82 15.77
C PHE A 412 -3.80 1.96 14.51
N ILE A 413 -3.08 0.83 14.63
CA ILE A 413 -2.88 -0.14 13.54
C ILE A 413 -4.23 -0.59 12.98
N SER A 414 -5.17 -0.95 13.85
CA SER A 414 -6.50 -1.37 13.44
C SER A 414 -7.31 -0.26 12.81
N LEU A 415 -7.29 0.96 13.39
CA LEU A 415 -7.99 2.13 12.85
C LEU A 415 -7.56 2.45 11.41
N PHE A 416 -6.25 2.55 11.15
CA PHE A 416 -5.76 2.91 9.82
C PHE A 416 -5.94 1.77 8.80
N GLY A 417 -5.82 0.52 9.21
CA GLY A 417 -6.13 -0.63 8.36
C GLY A 417 -7.62 -0.72 8.00
N ALA A 418 -8.50 -0.63 9.00
CA ALA A 418 -9.94 -0.63 8.79
C ALA A 418 -10.39 0.55 7.92
N PHE A 419 -9.98 1.78 8.26
CA PHE A 419 -10.41 2.97 7.52
C PHE A 419 -9.82 3.04 6.12
N CYS A 420 -8.50 2.99 5.98
CA CYS A 420 -7.83 3.27 4.71
C CYS A 420 -7.82 2.07 3.77
N LEU A 421 -7.50 0.88 4.29
CA LEU A 421 -7.19 -0.28 3.46
C LEU A 421 -8.42 -1.11 3.10
N SER A 422 -9.52 -1.01 3.85
CA SER A 422 -10.82 -1.49 3.34
C SER A 422 -11.28 -0.70 2.10
N GLY A 423 -10.89 0.58 2.01
CA GLY A 423 -11.05 1.41 0.81
C GLY A 423 -10.03 1.05 -0.28
N LEU A 424 -8.75 1.33 -0.02
CA LEU A 424 -7.65 1.19 -0.98
C LEU A 424 -7.36 -0.26 -1.39
N GLY A 425 -7.42 -1.21 -0.47
CA GLY A 425 -7.07 -2.62 -0.72
C GLY A 425 -8.24 -3.45 -1.25
N LEU A 426 -9.50 -3.15 -0.86
CA LEU A 426 -10.66 -3.98 -1.21
C LEU A 426 -11.68 -3.28 -2.12
N ALA A 427 -12.25 -2.15 -1.69
CA ALA A 427 -13.37 -1.53 -2.39
C ALA A 427 -12.96 -0.85 -3.70
N PHE A 428 -11.88 -0.06 -3.71
CA PHE A 428 -11.46 0.69 -4.89
C PHE A 428 -10.96 -0.23 -6.03
N PRO A 429 -10.15 -1.30 -5.81
CA PRO A 429 -9.78 -2.24 -6.87
C PRO A 429 -10.99 -2.92 -7.53
N ALA A 430 -12.01 -3.27 -6.73
CA ALA A 430 -13.24 -3.88 -7.22
C ALA A 430 -14.08 -2.90 -8.07
N ILE A 431 -14.16 -1.63 -7.69
CA ILE A 431 -14.81 -0.56 -8.48
C ILE A 431 -14.03 -0.32 -9.78
N ILE A 432 -12.71 -0.25 -9.71
CA ILE A 432 -11.82 -0.02 -10.86
C ILE A 432 -11.95 -1.14 -11.89
N GLN A 433 -11.87 -2.41 -11.49
CA GLN A 433 -12.10 -3.53 -12.40
C GLN A 433 -13.51 -3.48 -13.03
N LEU A 434 -14.54 -3.19 -12.23
CA LEU A 434 -15.91 -3.12 -12.72
C LEU A 434 -16.09 -2.03 -13.80
N CYS A 435 -15.38 -0.91 -13.66
CA CYS A 435 -15.39 0.18 -14.62
C CYS A 435 -14.51 -0.11 -15.85
N ALA A 436 -13.27 -0.58 -15.64
CA ALA A 436 -12.31 -0.88 -16.70
C ALA A 436 -12.84 -1.94 -17.68
N PHE A 437 -13.48 -3.00 -17.19
CA PHE A 437 -14.03 -4.06 -18.05
C PHE A 437 -15.51 -3.87 -18.43
N TRP A 438 -16.13 -2.74 -18.05
CA TRP A 438 -17.58 -2.49 -18.22
C TRP A 438 -18.09 -2.64 -19.66
N LYS A 439 -17.26 -2.29 -20.66
CA LYS A 439 -17.61 -2.30 -22.09
C LYS A 439 -17.21 -3.56 -22.85
N VAL A 440 -16.21 -4.30 -22.34
CA VAL A 440 -15.54 -5.39 -23.08
C VAL A 440 -16.13 -6.76 -22.75
N MET A 441 -16.58 -6.96 -21.50
CA MET A 441 -16.96 -8.27 -20.99
C MET A 441 -18.38 -8.70 -21.41
N GLY A 442 -18.57 -9.98 -21.75
CA GLY A 442 -19.83 -10.52 -22.24
C GLY A 442 -20.96 -10.52 -21.18
N PRO A 443 -22.25 -10.63 -21.57
CA PRO A 443 -23.38 -10.40 -20.67
C PRO A 443 -23.46 -11.37 -19.48
N THR A 444 -22.95 -12.60 -19.61
CA THR A 444 -22.91 -13.60 -18.53
C THR A 444 -21.74 -13.33 -17.58
N GLU A 445 -20.55 -13.17 -18.13
CA GLU A 445 -19.31 -12.85 -17.40
C GLU A 445 -19.44 -11.55 -16.61
N LYS A 446 -20.05 -10.53 -17.22
CA LYS A 446 -20.33 -9.23 -16.60
C LYS A 446 -21.23 -9.33 -15.38
N LYS A 447 -22.20 -10.27 -15.34
CA LYS A 447 -23.01 -10.55 -14.14
C LYS A 447 -22.16 -11.17 -13.02
N LEU A 448 -21.26 -12.10 -13.36
CA LEU A 448 -20.36 -12.74 -12.40
C LEU A 448 -19.34 -11.73 -11.82
N MET A 449 -18.73 -10.91 -12.68
CA MET A 449 -17.86 -9.80 -12.25
C MET A 449 -18.62 -8.82 -11.36
N LEU A 450 -19.83 -8.41 -11.75
CA LEU A 450 -20.64 -7.48 -10.96
C LEU A 450 -20.97 -8.03 -9.57
N ALA A 451 -21.42 -9.28 -9.47
CA ALA A 451 -21.75 -9.90 -8.18
C ALA A 451 -20.53 -10.01 -7.25
N LYS A 452 -19.39 -10.48 -7.79
CA LYS A 452 -18.11 -10.58 -7.08
C LYS A 452 -17.58 -9.21 -6.62
N ASN A 453 -17.63 -8.20 -7.48
CA ASN A 453 -17.09 -6.88 -7.17
C ASN A 453 -18.01 -6.09 -6.23
N ILE A 454 -19.34 -6.28 -6.31
CA ILE A 454 -20.27 -5.80 -5.28
C ILE A 454 -19.96 -6.45 -3.93
N CYS A 455 -19.70 -7.77 -3.88
CA CYS A 455 -19.32 -8.46 -2.64
C CYS A 455 -18.05 -7.85 -2.02
N LEU A 456 -17.00 -7.63 -2.82
CA LEU A 456 -15.76 -6.98 -2.36
C LEU A 456 -15.99 -5.53 -1.87
N VAL A 457 -16.81 -4.75 -2.56
CA VAL A 457 -17.18 -3.39 -2.14
C VAL A 457 -18.00 -3.40 -0.84
N LEU A 458 -18.89 -4.38 -0.65
CA LEU A 458 -19.66 -4.53 0.60
C LEU A 458 -18.76 -4.96 1.76
N ILE A 459 -17.84 -5.89 1.56
CA ILE A 459 -16.84 -6.29 2.57
C ILE A 459 -15.97 -5.08 2.93
N GLY A 460 -15.49 -4.32 1.95
CA GLY A 460 -14.73 -3.08 2.17
C GLY A 460 -15.53 -2.00 2.90
N ALA A 461 -16.80 -1.79 2.54
CA ALA A 461 -17.66 -0.81 3.20
C ALA A 461 -18.00 -1.20 4.65
N LEU A 462 -18.27 -2.48 4.92
CA LEU A 462 -18.50 -3.00 6.26
C LEU A 462 -17.23 -2.94 7.11
N GLY A 463 -16.08 -3.34 6.55
CA GLY A 463 -14.77 -3.25 7.21
C GLY A 463 -14.41 -1.81 7.57
N LEU A 464 -14.64 -0.86 6.65
CA LEU A 464 -14.46 0.57 6.88
C LEU A 464 -15.37 1.06 8.00
N VAL A 465 -16.69 0.91 7.88
CA VAL A 465 -17.64 1.48 8.84
C VAL A 465 -17.52 0.83 10.22
N VAL A 466 -17.55 -0.51 10.30
CA VAL A 466 -17.58 -1.24 11.58
C VAL A 466 -16.20 -1.24 12.24
N GLY A 467 -15.12 -1.39 11.47
CA GLY A 467 -13.75 -1.37 12.00
C GLY A 467 -13.33 0.02 12.49
N THR A 468 -13.63 1.07 11.72
CA THR A 468 -13.38 2.46 12.15
C THR A 468 -14.21 2.80 13.39
N TYR A 469 -15.50 2.44 13.41
CA TYR A 469 -16.35 2.68 14.59
C TYR A 469 -15.86 1.95 15.84
N THR A 470 -15.50 0.66 15.72
CA THR A 470 -15.00 -0.13 16.84
C THR A 470 -13.68 0.44 17.38
N SER A 471 -12.73 0.73 16.48
CA SER A 471 -11.43 1.31 16.86
C SER A 471 -11.60 2.69 17.53
N LEU A 472 -12.44 3.58 16.98
CA LEU A 472 -12.70 4.89 17.57
C LEU A 472 -13.44 4.80 18.91
N ARG A 473 -14.42 3.90 19.04
CA ARG A 473 -15.12 3.66 20.32
C ARG A 473 -14.14 3.21 21.40
N ASP A 474 -13.25 2.28 21.06
CA ASP A 474 -12.33 1.66 22.03
C ASP A 474 -11.15 2.59 22.35
N ILE A 475 -10.76 3.47 21.42
CA ILE A 475 -9.91 4.65 21.72
C ILE A 475 -10.64 5.59 22.69
N ILE A 476 -11.88 6.02 22.39
CA ILE A 476 -12.60 6.97 23.26
C ILE A 476 -12.77 6.41 24.67
N ALA A 477 -13.20 5.14 24.80
CA ALA A 477 -13.37 4.45 26.08
C ALA A 477 -12.05 4.18 26.85
N LYS A 478 -10.90 4.43 26.22
CA LYS A 478 -9.56 4.31 26.84
C LYS A 478 -9.04 5.65 27.39
N PHE A 479 -9.58 6.77 26.90
CA PHE A 479 -9.19 8.14 27.27
C PHE A 479 -10.34 8.97 27.88
N SER A 480 -11.44 8.31 28.28
CA SER A 480 -12.61 8.88 28.96
C SER A 480 -12.70 8.43 30.43
#